data_AF-A0A831RVE1-F1
#
_entry.id   AF-A0A831RVE1-F1
#
_cell.length_a   1.000
_cell.length_b   1.000
_cell.length_c   1.000
_cell.angle_alpha   90.00
_cell.angle_beta   90.00
_cell.angle_gamma   90.00
#
_symmetry.space_group_name_H-M   'P 1'
#
loop_
_entity.id
_entity.type
_entity.pdbx_description
1 polymer ?
#
loop_
_entity_poly.entity_id
_entity_poly.type
_entity_poly.pdbx_seq_one_letter_code
_entity_poly.pdbx_strand_id
1 'polypeptide(L)'
;MNRIIRLFFVMLMQLTRLSYVPAFAARRRGFPAGLWPGASRPSVKPRRLAAYRNIPIFLMAAVITACGGGSDADADGSSETAGVGLEQTLMLDSAHGGYEAAWGLRDCAACHSLSAIHQQAENIQPLVRRHGYDTCAGCHGRNGTDLPRRCLICHNPDDLPATPRQHGAHNHDFVAGVDVAANDGHCLACHDNSDMDGRFDINRDLTRFPDAGQNSSPYSGISDFCLRCHNRDHQQAAWPLGDGAADDTLIAIEDAWNYIDKHGVLEGLGTRIYAGLRNGYVYGSRVACTDCHAMHGTDNAKLIIGRSDTGASLLDQAFRNRPYEVVVTEGDYSQLCVLCHAMDSISDQGAEDTGNGLAGVHATGSDCLACHSHGEAVQAGM
;
A
#
# COMPACT_ATOMS: atom_id res chain seq x y z
N MET A 1 -4.29 -66.54 18.28
CA MET A 1 -4.71 -67.70 17.46
C MET A 1 -5.28 -67.16 16.15
N ASN A 2 -4.73 -67.63 15.01
CA ASN A 2 -5.19 -67.50 13.60
C ASN A 2 -5.26 -66.07 13.02
N ARG A 3 -4.38 -65.54 12.15
CA ARG A 3 -3.60 -66.03 10.99
C ARG A 3 -4.44 -66.33 9.72
N ILE A 4 -4.19 -65.49 8.69
CA ILE A 4 -4.10 -65.70 7.22
C ILE A 4 -5.36 -65.50 6.30
N ILE A 5 -5.11 -64.84 5.14
CA ILE A 5 -5.71 -64.96 3.75
C ILE A 5 -6.83 -63.93 3.43
N ARG A 6 -6.90 -63.10 2.36
CA ARG A 6 -6.24 -62.81 1.05
C ARG A 6 -6.77 -61.40 0.61
N LEU A 7 -6.01 -60.43 0.08
CA LEU A 7 -5.48 -60.29 -1.29
C LEU A 7 -6.52 -60.55 -2.41
N PHE A 8 -7.20 -59.51 -2.92
CA PHE A 8 -7.74 -59.41 -4.28
C PHE A 8 -8.25 -57.97 -4.54
N PHE A 9 -7.56 -57.19 -5.38
CA PHE A 9 -8.11 -56.40 -6.50
C PHE A 9 -7.06 -55.37 -7.02
N VAL A 10 -6.35 -55.78 -8.07
CA VAL A 10 -5.67 -54.93 -9.05
C VAL A 10 -6.08 -55.47 -10.43
N MET A 11 -6.24 -54.58 -11.43
CA MET A 11 -6.51 -54.80 -12.86
C MET A 11 -7.96 -54.62 -13.36
N LEU A 12 -8.27 -53.39 -13.80
CA LEU A 12 -8.94 -53.01 -15.05
C LEU A 12 -8.95 -51.47 -15.02
N MET A 13 -8.40 -50.67 -15.92
CA MET A 13 -8.42 -50.72 -17.37
C MET A 13 -7.19 -49.98 -17.92
N GLN A 14 -6.54 -50.58 -18.91
CA GLN A 14 -5.73 -49.87 -19.88
C GLN A 14 -6.41 -50.02 -21.25
N LEU A 15 -6.20 -48.98 -22.08
CA LEU A 15 -6.38 -48.90 -23.54
C LEU A 15 -7.77 -48.48 -24.07
N THR A 16 -7.84 -47.22 -24.51
CA THR A 16 -8.00 -46.94 -25.95
C THR A 16 -7.29 -45.63 -26.31
N ARG A 17 -6.37 -45.75 -27.28
CA ARG A 17 -5.74 -44.64 -28.00
C ARG A 17 -6.80 -43.94 -28.86
N LEU A 18 -6.69 -42.64 -29.04
CA LEU A 18 -6.89 -42.01 -30.36
C LEU A 18 -6.20 -40.64 -30.40
N SER A 19 -5.35 -40.53 -31.41
CA SER A 19 -4.55 -39.39 -31.81
C SER A 19 -5.44 -38.19 -32.16
N TYR A 20 -5.08 -36.98 -31.70
CA TYR A 20 -5.44 -35.76 -32.42
C TYR A 20 -4.41 -34.66 -32.18
N VAL A 21 -3.62 -34.40 -33.23
CA VAL A 21 -2.79 -33.21 -33.40
C VAL A 21 -3.61 -32.23 -34.23
N PRO A 22 -3.69 -30.95 -33.84
CA PRO A 22 -3.81 -29.90 -34.82
C PRO A 22 -2.54 -29.05 -34.83
N ALA A 23 -1.85 -29.11 -35.96
CA ALA A 23 -0.93 -28.09 -36.42
C ALA A 23 -1.75 -26.92 -36.99
N PHE A 24 -1.59 -25.73 -36.44
CA PHE A 24 -1.87 -24.43 -37.06
C PHE A 24 -1.20 -23.38 -36.16
N ALA A 25 -0.57 -22.31 -36.60
CA ALA A 25 -0.01 -21.89 -37.86
C ALA A 25 0.80 -20.63 -37.51
N ALA A 26 2.11 -20.63 -37.78
CA ALA A 26 2.93 -19.44 -37.61
C ALA A 26 2.43 -18.33 -38.56
N ARG A 27 1.86 -17.26 -38.00
CA ARG A 27 1.58 -16.03 -38.76
C ARG A 27 2.67 -15.00 -38.45
N ARG A 28 3.76 -15.10 -39.22
CA ARG A 28 4.68 -13.99 -39.45
C ARG A 28 3.88 -12.84 -40.05
N ARG A 29 3.78 -11.71 -39.34
CA ARG A 29 3.55 -10.41 -39.97
C ARG A 29 4.84 -9.63 -39.87
N GLY A 30 5.52 -9.54 -41.01
CA GLY A 30 6.57 -8.56 -41.21
C GLY A 30 5.94 -7.17 -41.19
N PHE A 31 6.56 -6.27 -40.43
CA PHE A 31 6.44 -4.84 -40.67
C PHE A 31 7.66 -4.38 -41.46
N PRO A 32 7.47 -3.58 -42.52
CA PRO A 32 8.54 -3.22 -43.42
C PRO A 32 9.48 -2.19 -42.80
N ALA A 33 10.78 -2.44 -42.96
CA ALA A 33 11.79 -1.40 -43.02
C ALA A 33 11.51 -0.51 -44.23
N GLY A 34 11.55 0.81 -44.03
CA GLY A 34 11.44 1.74 -45.15
C GLY A 34 11.28 3.20 -44.75
N LEU A 35 12.37 3.95 -44.97
CA LEU A 35 12.41 5.37 -45.33
C LEU A 35 12.37 6.41 -44.19
N TRP A 36 13.59 6.76 -43.78
CA TRP A 36 14.00 8.15 -43.59
C TRP A 36 13.64 9.00 -44.83
N PRO A 37 13.07 10.18 -44.61
CA PRO A 37 13.74 11.40 -45.04
C PRO A 37 13.78 12.37 -43.85
N GLY A 38 14.92 12.98 -43.54
CA GLY A 38 15.38 14.12 -44.32
C GLY A 38 15.47 15.30 -43.36
N ALA A 39 16.66 15.50 -42.82
CA ALA A 39 17.01 16.71 -42.09
C ALA A 39 16.85 17.92 -43.02
N SER A 40 15.91 18.81 -42.70
CA SER A 40 15.87 20.16 -43.26
C SER A 40 15.93 21.17 -42.13
N ARG A 41 17.12 21.75 -41.98
CA ARG A 41 17.39 22.99 -41.23
C ARG A 41 16.49 24.10 -41.74
N PRO A 42 15.80 24.88 -40.89
CA PRO A 42 15.33 26.19 -41.30
C PRO A 42 16.50 27.17 -41.25
N SER A 43 16.75 27.77 -42.40
CA SER A 43 17.72 28.83 -42.64
C SER A 43 17.42 30.07 -41.80
N VAL A 44 18.45 30.59 -41.13
CA VAL A 44 18.52 31.98 -40.68
C VAL A 44 18.48 32.89 -41.91
N LYS A 45 17.50 33.79 -41.98
CA LYS A 45 17.60 35.04 -42.76
C LYS A 45 17.36 36.24 -41.85
N PRO A 46 18.13 37.34 -42.01
CA PRO A 46 18.09 38.45 -41.08
C PRO A 46 17.14 39.58 -41.54
N ARG A 47 16.77 40.39 -40.54
CA ARG A 47 16.34 41.80 -40.58
C ARG A 47 15.01 42.13 -41.26
N ARG A 48 14.13 42.76 -40.47
CA ARG A 48 13.70 44.15 -40.69
C ARG A 48 13.19 44.76 -39.37
N LEU A 49 13.88 45.83 -38.97
CA LEU A 49 13.39 46.85 -38.04
C LEU A 49 12.19 47.55 -38.68
N ALA A 50 11.09 47.71 -37.95
CA ALA A 50 10.17 48.84 -38.14
C ALA A 50 9.18 48.99 -36.97
N ALA A 51 9.15 50.22 -36.45
CA ALA A 51 7.99 50.94 -35.96
C ALA A 51 7.35 50.49 -34.63
N TYR A 52 7.79 51.19 -33.57
CA TYR A 52 6.98 51.55 -32.41
C TYR A 52 5.58 52.02 -32.84
N ARG A 53 4.55 51.40 -32.29
CA ARG A 53 3.19 51.91 -32.33
C ARG A 53 2.65 51.99 -30.91
N ASN A 54 2.37 53.22 -30.49
CA ASN A 54 1.84 53.60 -29.19
C ASN A 54 0.58 52.80 -28.85
N ILE A 55 0.62 52.01 -27.78
CA ILE A 55 -0.57 51.45 -27.15
C ILE A 55 -0.92 52.37 -25.97
N PRO A 56 -2.13 52.97 -25.94
CA PRO A 56 -2.56 53.79 -24.82
C PRO A 56 -2.73 52.91 -23.57
N ILE A 57 -2.01 53.30 -22.51
CA ILE A 57 -2.14 52.80 -21.16
C ILE A 57 -3.56 53.14 -20.67
N PHE A 58 -4.46 52.16 -20.68
CA PHE A 58 -5.69 52.24 -19.90
C PHE A 58 -5.39 51.77 -18.48
N LEU A 59 -5.24 52.77 -17.62
CA LEU A 59 -5.09 52.67 -16.18
C LEU A 59 -6.45 52.21 -15.60
N MET A 60 -6.65 50.90 -15.48
CA MET A 60 -7.79 50.37 -14.72
C MET A 60 -7.34 50.15 -13.28
N ALA A 61 -7.53 51.20 -12.47
CA ALA A 61 -7.57 51.11 -11.03
C ALA A 61 -8.86 50.36 -10.63
N ALA A 62 -8.71 49.17 -10.06
CA ALA A 62 -9.80 48.45 -9.42
C ALA A 62 -9.31 47.90 -8.07
N VAL A 63 -9.60 48.69 -7.03
CA VAL A 63 -9.88 48.35 -5.64
C VAL A 63 -8.97 47.29 -4.99
N ILE A 64 -7.86 47.76 -4.42
CA ILE A 64 -7.25 47.13 -3.26
C ILE A 64 -8.07 47.56 -2.05
N THR A 65 -9.02 46.73 -1.60
CA THR A 65 -9.62 46.90 -0.27
C THR A 65 -8.62 46.41 0.76
N ALA A 66 -7.76 47.32 1.18
CA ALA A 66 -7.09 47.24 2.46
C ALA A 66 -8.15 47.34 3.56
N CYS A 67 -8.31 46.30 4.38
CA CYS A 67 -9.05 46.39 5.63
C CYS A 67 -8.03 46.27 6.76
N GLY A 68 -7.58 47.42 7.24
CA GLY A 68 -6.82 47.56 8.47
C GLY A 68 -7.45 48.66 9.33
N GLY A 69 -7.72 48.34 10.60
CA GLY A 69 -7.72 49.33 11.69
C GLY A 69 -9.04 49.60 12.41
N GLY A 70 -9.24 48.91 13.55
CA GLY A 70 -9.37 49.59 14.85
C GLY A 70 -10.78 49.72 15.47
N SER A 71 -11.00 49.02 16.59
CA SER A 71 -11.15 49.66 17.91
C SER A 71 -11.35 48.61 19.00
N ASP A 72 -10.60 48.79 20.10
CA ASP A 72 -10.51 47.94 21.27
C ASP A 72 -11.86 47.70 21.97
N ALA A 73 -12.16 46.43 22.24
CA ALA A 73 -13.02 46.01 23.34
C ALA A 73 -12.55 44.63 23.81
N ASP A 74 -11.87 44.62 24.96
CA ASP A 74 -11.52 43.42 25.70
C ASP A 74 -12.79 42.62 26.04
N ALA A 75 -12.88 41.40 25.52
CA ALA A 75 -13.67 40.33 26.11
C ALA A 75 -13.12 38.98 25.66
N ASP A 76 -12.71 38.18 26.65
CA ASP A 76 -12.35 36.77 26.53
C ASP A 76 -13.25 36.03 25.54
N GLY A 77 -12.65 35.56 24.46
CA GLY A 77 -13.26 34.68 23.49
C GLY A 77 -12.13 33.99 22.74
N SER A 78 -12.00 32.68 22.96
CA SER A 78 -11.13 31.78 22.21
C SER A 78 -11.01 32.23 20.76
N SER A 79 -9.81 32.63 20.36
CA SER A 79 -9.43 32.80 18.96
C SER A 79 -9.60 31.47 18.26
N GLU A 80 -10.83 31.19 17.80
CA GLU A 80 -11.04 30.52 16.54
C GLU A 80 -10.38 31.42 15.49
N THR A 81 -9.06 31.27 15.31
CA THR A 81 -8.49 31.39 13.98
C THR A 81 -9.39 30.55 13.11
N ALA A 82 -10.18 31.20 12.26
CA ALA A 82 -11.10 30.58 11.31
C ALA A 82 -10.47 29.29 10.80
N GLY A 83 -10.88 28.19 11.41
CA GLY A 83 -10.41 26.87 11.06
C GLY A 83 -10.99 26.63 9.69
N VAL A 84 -10.17 26.85 8.67
CA VAL A 84 -10.33 26.17 7.38
C VAL A 84 -10.35 24.70 7.78
N GLY A 85 -11.56 24.16 7.97
CA GLY A 85 -11.73 22.78 8.40
C GLY A 85 -10.94 21.89 7.45
N LEU A 86 -10.39 20.79 7.93
CA LEU A 86 -9.62 19.84 7.11
C LEU A 86 -10.40 19.36 5.86
N GLU A 87 -11.73 19.48 5.86
CA GLU A 87 -12.59 19.27 4.69
C GLU A 87 -12.35 20.27 3.54
N GLN A 88 -11.84 21.48 3.82
CA GLN A 88 -11.48 22.51 2.83
C GLN A 88 -10.07 22.34 2.25
N THR A 89 -9.26 21.40 2.75
CA THR A 89 -7.90 21.12 2.24
C THR A 89 -7.86 20.14 1.07
N LEU A 90 -8.97 19.45 0.81
CA LEU A 90 -9.12 18.46 -0.24
C LEU A 90 -9.90 19.07 -1.43
N MET A 91 -9.26 19.20 -2.60
CA MET A 91 -9.87 19.70 -3.85
C MET A 91 -10.64 18.57 -4.55
N LEU A 92 -11.59 17.97 -3.84
CA LEU A 92 -12.38 16.84 -4.33
C LEU A 92 -13.73 17.27 -4.94
N ASP A 93 -14.14 18.52 -4.72
CA ASP A 93 -15.38 19.09 -5.26
C ASP A 93 -15.24 20.56 -5.70
N SER A 94 -16.32 21.09 -6.28
CA SER A 94 -16.35 22.45 -6.83
C SER A 94 -16.33 23.57 -5.78
N ALA A 95 -16.29 23.28 -4.48
CA ALA A 95 -16.17 24.31 -3.44
C ALA A 95 -14.80 25.00 -3.44
N HIS A 96 -13.77 24.42 -4.09
CA HIS A 96 -12.44 25.00 -4.14
C HIS A 96 -12.42 26.42 -4.74
N GLY A 97 -11.87 27.37 -3.98
CA GLY A 97 -11.77 28.79 -4.35
C GLY A 97 -13.03 29.63 -4.06
N GLY A 98 -14.09 29.02 -3.53
CA GLY A 98 -15.38 29.68 -3.30
C GLY A 98 -16.13 29.97 -4.62
N TYR A 99 -17.42 29.64 -4.68
CA TYR A 99 -18.24 29.78 -5.90
C TYR A 99 -17.60 29.16 -7.15
N GLU A 100 -16.91 28.02 -7.00
CA GLU A 100 -16.22 27.30 -8.08
C GLU A 100 -15.10 28.09 -8.78
N ALA A 101 -14.66 29.22 -8.21
CA ALA A 101 -13.73 30.13 -8.88
C ALA A 101 -12.34 29.52 -9.16
N ALA A 102 -11.93 28.52 -8.39
CA ALA A 102 -10.69 27.79 -8.62
C ALA A 102 -10.89 26.39 -9.25
N TRP A 103 -12.13 25.88 -9.27
CA TRP A 103 -12.41 24.54 -9.78
C TRP A 103 -12.18 24.46 -11.30
N GLY A 104 -11.56 23.38 -11.75
CA GLY A 104 -11.21 23.17 -13.16
C GLY A 104 -9.99 23.98 -13.64
N LEU A 105 -9.37 24.78 -12.78
CA LEU A 105 -8.13 25.48 -13.12
C LEU A 105 -6.90 24.58 -12.92
N ARG A 106 -6.05 24.54 -13.94
CA ARG A 106 -4.80 23.75 -13.93
C ARG A 106 -3.60 24.52 -13.38
N ASP A 107 -3.62 25.84 -13.49
CA ASP A 107 -2.50 26.70 -13.10
C ASP A 107 -2.62 27.10 -11.62
N CYS A 108 -2.15 26.24 -10.73
CA CYS A 108 -2.14 26.49 -9.30
C CYS A 108 -1.36 27.76 -8.93
N ALA A 109 -0.38 28.17 -9.75
CA ALA A 109 0.46 29.34 -9.49
C ALA A 109 -0.30 30.66 -9.60
N ALA A 110 -1.40 30.68 -10.35
CA ALA A 110 -2.25 31.85 -10.50
C ALA A 110 -2.91 32.29 -9.18
N CYS A 111 -3.14 31.34 -8.27
CA CYS A 111 -3.81 31.58 -6.98
C CYS A 111 -2.90 31.33 -5.78
N HIS A 112 -1.92 30.43 -5.90
CA HIS A 112 -1.06 30.00 -4.79
C HIS A 112 0.40 30.26 -5.08
N SER A 113 1.09 30.96 -4.19
CA SER A 113 2.55 31.08 -4.24
C SER A 113 3.22 29.94 -3.47
N LEU A 114 4.14 29.20 -4.10
CA LEU A 114 4.98 28.18 -3.42
C LEU A 114 5.75 28.75 -2.23
N SER A 115 6.09 30.04 -2.26
CA SER A 115 6.77 30.68 -1.13
C SER A 115 5.85 30.91 0.06
N ALA A 116 4.54 31.03 -0.18
CA ALA A 116 3.55 31.41 0.83
C ALA A 116 2.72 30.24 1.37
N ILE A 117 2.60 29.14 0.63
CA ILE A 117 1.85 27.96 1.09
C ILE A 117 2.63 27.13 2.12
N HIS A 118 1.88 26.36 2.92
CA HIS A 118 2.41 25.39 3.88
C HIS A 118 3.40 25.97 4.92
N GLN A 119 3.32 27.26 5.25
CA GLN A 119 4.25 27.89 6.22
C GLN A 119 4.23 27.24 7.61
N GLN A 120 3.13 26.59 7.98
CA GLN A 120 2.97 25.89 9.25
C GLN A 120 3.21 24.37 9.15
N ALA A 121 3.51 23.86 7.94
CA ALA A 121 3.78 22.45 7.70
C ALA A 121 5.26 22.26 7.33
N GLU A 122 6.13 22.39 8.33
CA GLU A 122 7.60 22.43 8.17
C GLU A 122 8.18 21.21 7.45
N ASN A 123 7.55 20.03 7.58
CA ASN A 123 7.99 18.80 6.91
C ASN A 123 7.56 18.71 5.43
N ILE A 124 6.47 19.39 5.05
CA ILE A 124 5.87 19.29 3.71
C ILE A 124 6.33 20.45 2.83
N GLN A 125 6.47 21.65 3.38
CA GLN A 125 6.82 22.85 2.63
C GLN A 125 8.13 22.69 1.81
N PRO A 126 9.23 22.15 2.36
CA PRO A 126 10.45 21.97 1.59
C PRO A 126 10.28 21.02 0.40
N LEU A 127 9.47 19.96 0.55
CA LEU A 127 9.18 19.00 -0.51
C LEU A 127 8.36 19.67 -1.63
N VAL A 128 7.29 20.37 -1.27
CA VAL A 128 6.44 21.10 -2.23
C VAL A 128 7.23 22.20 -2.95
N ARG A 129 8.14 22.91 -2.26
CA ARG A 129 9.00 23.91 -2.91
C ARG A 129 10.03 23.30 -3.86
N ARG A 130 10.56 22.12 -3.52
CA ARG A 130 11.55 21.40 -4.34
C ARG A 130 10.93 20.86 -5.61
N HIS A 131 9.76 20.25 -5.49
CA HIS A 131 9.08 19.54 -6.57
C HIS A 131 8.05 20.40 -7.33
N GLY A 132 7.69 21.56 -6.78
CA GLY A 132 6.82 22.54 -7.41
C GLY A 132 5.35 22.14 -7.41
N TYR A 133 4.58 22.77 -8.31
CA TYR A 133 3.12 22.57 -8.39
C TYR A 133 2.68 21.16 -8.82
N ASP A 134 3.60 20.34 -9.34
CA ASP A 134 3.31 18.94 -9.71
C ASP A 134 2.94 18.08 -8.50
N THR A 135 3.29 18.50 -7.28
CA THR A 135 2.88 17.81 -6.04
C THR A 135 1.43 18.08 -5.64
N CYS A 136 0.85 19.20 -6.10
CA CYS A 136 -0.44 19.68 -5.60
C CYS A 136 -1.54 18.67 -5.87
N ALA A 137 -1.62 18.13 -7.09
CA ALA A 137 -2.63 17.15 -7.43
C ALA A 137 -2.42 15.79 -6.75
N GLY A 138 -1.17 15.45 -6.39
CA GLY A 138 -0.87 14.25 -5.61
C GLY A 138 -1.58 14.26 -4.26
N CYS A 139 -1.45 15.37 -3.54
CA CYS A 139 -1.95 15.53 -2.17
C CYS A 139 -3.42 15.98 -2.11
N HIS A 140 -3.78 17.00 -2.89
CA HIS A 140 -5.05 17.69 -2.75
C HIS A 140 -6.12 17.21 -3.74
N GLY A 141 -5.81 16.25 -4.62
CA GLY A 141 -6.72 15.79 -5.67
C GLY A 141 -6.66 16.65 -6.93
N ARG A 142 -7.45 16.29 -7.96
CA ARG A 142 -7.28 16.83 -9.32
C ARG A 142 -7.91 18.21 -9.55
N ASN A 143 -8.61 18.80 -8.57
CA ASN A 143 -9.29 20.08 -8.73
C ASN A 143 -10.24 20.14 -9.95
N GLY A 144 -10.94 19.04 -10.24
CA GLY A 144 -11.82 18.96 -11.41
C GLY A 144 -11.11 18.94 -12.77
N THR A 145 -9.79 18.75 -12.79
CA THR A 145 -8.97 18.70 -14.00
C THR A 145 -8.49 17.28 -14.32
N ASP A 146 -7.76 17.14 -15.41
CA ASP A 146 -7.01 15.97 -15.86
C ASP A 146 -5.56 15.95 -15.34
N LEU A 147 -5.20 16.80 -14.36
CA LEU A 147 -3.85 16.77 -13.79
C LEU A 147 -3.53 15.39 -13.19
N PRO A 148 -2.35 14.82 -13.49
CA PRO A 148 -1.97 13.54 -12.91
C PRO A 148 -1.74 13.71 -11.41
N ARG A 149 -2.26 12.77 -10.60
CA ARG A 149 -1.92 12.69 -9.18
C ARG A 149 -0.62 11.89 -9.06
N ARG A 150 0.50 12.61 -8.91
CA ARG A 150 1.84 12.00 -8.80
C ARG A 150 2.18 11.80 -7.33
N CYS A 151 1.98 10.61 -6.80
CA CYS A 151 2.27 10.25 -5.42
C CYS A 151 3.79 10.05 -5.24
N LEU A 152 4.43 9.35 -6.18
CA LEU A 152 5.84 8.96 -6.11
C LEU A 152 6.82 10.12 -6.29
N ILE A 153 6.34 11.31 -6.69
CA ILE A 153 7.18 12.52 -6.71
C ILE A 153 7.69 12.88 -5.31
N CYS A 154 6.91 12.59 -4.26
CA CYS A 154 7.31 12.77 -2.87
C CYS A 154 7.50 11.42 -2.16
N HIS A 155 6.72 10.39 -2.51
CA HIS A 155 6.82 9.05 -1.90
C HIS A 155 7.96 8.23 -2.50
N ASN A 156 9.19 8.71 -2.33
CA ASN A 156 10.41 8.07 -2.84
C ASN A 156 11.51 8.00 -1.77
N PRO A 157 12.61 7.25 -2.01
CA PRO A 157 13.68 7.07 -1.03
C PRO A 157 14.42 8.34 -0.60
N ASP A 158 14.40 9.40 -1.41
CA ASP A 158 15.14 10.65 -1.20
C ASP A 158 14.35 11.68 -0.38
N ASP A 159 13.02 11.59 -0.36
CA ASP A 159 12.13 12.62 0.18
C ASP A 159 11.35 12.21 1.44
N LEU A 160 11.07 10.92 1.65
CA LEU A 160 10.37 10.44 2.85
C LEU A 160 11.28 9.69 3.83
N PRO A 161 10.95 9.70 5.15
CA PRO A 161 11.61 8.88 6.15
C PRO A 161 11.48 7.37 5.86
N ALA A 162 12.21 6.54 6.62
CA ALA A 162 12.35 5.09 6.38
C ALA A 162 11.02 4.31 6.35
N THR A 163 9.94 4.85 6.90
CA THR A 163 8.69 4.12 7.10
C THR A 163 7.49 5.08 7.08
N PRO A 164 6.39 4.74 6.37
CA PRO A 164 6.26 3.65 5.41
C PRO A 164 6.97 3.98 4.08
N ARG A 165 7.94 3.15 3.68
CA ARG A 165 8.54 3.18 2.34
C ARG A 165 8.00 2.05 1.50
N GLN A 166 7.72 2.36 0.23
CA GLN A 166 7.74 1.33 -0.80
C GLN A 166 9.16 0.75 -0.82
N HIS A 167 9.29 -0.55 -0.64
CA HIS A 167 10.58 -1.24 -0.73
C HIS A 167 10.42 -2.52 -1.55
N GLY A 168 11.53 -2.94 -2.15
CA GLY A 168 11.64 -4.18 -2.89
C GLY A 168 10.91 -4.28 -4.23
N ALA A 169 11.09 -5.43 -4.88
CA ALA A 169 10.58 -5.70 -6.22
C ALA A 169 9.09 -6.08 -6.27
N HIS A 170 8.55 -6.61 -5.17
CA HIS A 170 7.16 -7.02 -5.06
C HIS A 170 6.33 -5.92 -4.42
N ASN A 171 5.11 -5.65 -4.91
CA ASN A 171 4.13 -4.80 -4.23
C ASN A 171 2.72 -5.31 -4.48
N HIS A 172 1.73 -4.72 -3.79
CA HIS A 172 0.34 -4.96 -4.13
C HIS A 172 0.06 -4.39 -5.53
N ASP A 173 0.19 -5.24 -6.53
CA ASP A 173 -0.45 -5.04 -7.82
C ASP A 173 -1.76 -5.84 -7.86
N PHE A 174 -2.71 -5.35 -8.64
CA PHE A 174 -4.03 -5.98 -8.77
C PHE A 174 -4.00 -7.08 -9.85
N VAL A 175 -2.82 -7.64 -10.15
CA VAL A 175 -2.62 -8.64 -11.20
C VAL A 175 -1.79 -9.78 -10.62
N ALA A 176 -2.47 -10.78 -10.08
CA ALA A 176 -1.82 -11.93 -9.45
C ALA A 176 -0.70 -12.55 -10.31
N GLY A 177 0.46 -12.78 -9.69
CA GLY A 177 1.61 -13.44 -10.31
C GLY A 177 2.46 -12.54 -11.22
N VAL A 178 2.19 -11.24 -11.22
CA VAL A 178 3.07 -10.25 -11.83
C VAL A 178 3.84 -9.55 -10.71
N ASP A 179 5.11 -9.26 -10.98
CA ASP A 179 5.93 -8.40 -10.12
C ASP A 179 6.27 -7.15 -10.92
N VAL A 180 5.54 -6.07 -10.66
CA VAL A 180 5.83 -4.75 -11.26
C VAL A 180 6.13 -3.75 -10.17
N ALA A 181 7.09 -2.85 -10.40
CA ALA A 181 7.29 -1.72 -9.50
C ALA A 181 6.01 -0.87 -9.38
N ALA A 182 5.68 -0.43 -8.17
CA ALA A 182 4.50 0.40 -7.97
C ALA A 182 4.59 1.69 -8.78
N ASN A 183 3.45 2.16 -9.24
CA ASN A 183 3.29 3.43 -9.93
C ASN A 183 2.18 4.24 -9.23
N ASP A 184 2.05 5.51 -9.59
CA ASP A 184 1.04 6.41 -9.01
C ASP A 184 -0.39 5.84 -9.09
N GLY A 185 -0.72 5.12 -10.18
CA GLY A 185 -2.02 4.48 -10.34
C GLY A 185 -2.29 3.39 -9.30
N HIS A 186 -1.28 2.64 -8.89
CA HIS A 186 -1.40 1.64 -7.82
C HIS A 186 -1.63 2.33 -6.46
N CYS A 187 -0.93 3.44 -6.20
CA CYS A 187 -1.15 4.22 -4.97
C CYS A 187 -2.60 4.70 -4.88
N LEU A 188 -3.14 5.24 -5.98
CA LEU A 188 -4.48 5.79 -6.05
C LEU A 188 -5.60 4.75 -5.97
N ALA A 189 -5.30 3.47 -6.20
CA ALA A 189 -6.27 2.41 -5.97
C ALA A 189 -6.64 2.34 -4.48
N CYS A 190 -5.65 2.46 -3.60
CA CYS A 190 -5.80 2.37 -2.15
C CYS A 190 -5.93 3.74 -1.47
N HIS A 191 -5.37 4.81 -2.05
CA HIS A 191 -5.30 6.15 -1.46
C HIS A 191 -6.02 7.18 -2.32
N ASP A 192 -7.30 6.94 -2.62
CA ASP A 192 -8.07 7.94 -3.36
C ASP A 192 -8.25 9.24 -2.55
N ASN A 193 -8.25 9.13 -1.22
CA ASN A 193 -8.29 10.27 -0.30
C ASN A 193 -7.02 10.32 0.55
N SER A 194 -6.57 11.52 0.91
CA SER A 194 -5.64 11.72 2.03
C SER A 194 -5.74 13.14 2.54
N ASP A 195 -5.90 13.33 3.84
CA ASP A 195 -6.00 14.68 4.40
C ASP A 195 -4.64 15.31 4.70
N MET A 196 -3.58 14.51 4.55
CA MET A 196 -2.18 14.93 4.55
C MET A 196 -1.74 15.69 5.81
N ASP A 197 -2.36 15.44 6.96
CA ASP A 197 -1.98 16.02 8.25
C ASP A 197 -0.69 15.38 8.85
N GLY A 198 -0.11 14.43 8.13
CA GLY A 198 1.06 13.65 8.54
C GLY A 198 0.74 12.52 9.52
N ARG A 199 -0.55 12.29 9.82
CA ARG A 199 -1.04 11.17 10.61
C ARG A 199 -1.89 10.29 9.71
N PHE A 200 -1.52 9.02 9.62
CA PHE A 200 -2.35 8.05 8.91
C PHE A 200 -3.60 7.73 9.72
N ASP A 201 -4.76 8.00 9.14
CA ASP A 201 -6.07 7.53 9.58
C ASP A 201 -6.67 6.64 8.48
N ILE A 202 -6.80 5.35 8.80
CA ILE A 202 -7.31 4.33 7.90
C ILE A 202 -8.66 4.70 7.25
N ASN A 203 -9.52 5.44 7.94
CA ASN A 203 -10.86 5.77 7.48
C ASN A 203 -10.93 7.03 6.62
N ARG A 204 -9.80 7.71 6.48
CA ARG A 204 -9.64 9.00 5.80
C ARG A 204 -8.62 8.91 4.66
N ASP A 205 -7.50 8.22 4.89
CA ASP A 205 -6.39 8.08 3.95
C ASP A 205 -6.50 6.85 3.04
N LEU A 206 -7.43 5.91 3.32
CA LEU A 206 -7.71 4.80 2.41
C LEU A 206 -9.03 5.02 1.66
N THR A 207 -9.06 4.58 0.41
CA THR A 207 -10.26 4.38 -0.39
C THR A 207 -11.25 3.56 0.41
N ARG A 208 -12.52 4.01 0.48
CA ARG A 208 -13.57 3.32 1.23
C ARG A 208 -14.30 2.31 0.36
N PHE A 209 -13.79 1.09 0.32
CA PHE A 209 -14.38 -0.04 -0.38
C PHE A 209 -15.62 -0.56 0.36
N PRO A 210 -16.71 -0.87 -0.38
CA PRO A 210 -17.92 -1.43 0.19
C PRO A 210 -17.67 -2.80 0.84
N ASP A 211 -18.41 -3.08 1.92
CA ASP A 211 -18.46 -4.38 2.58
C ASP A 211 -19.28 -5.42 1.80
N ALA A 212 -19.39 -6.63 2.36
CA ALA A 212 -20.19 -7.73 1.79
C ALA A 212 -21.66 -7.34 1.50
N GLY A 213 -22.22 -6.43 2.29
CA GLY A 213 -23.56 -5.88 2.13
C GLY A 213 -23.65 -4.69 1.18
N GLN A 214 -22.56 -4.38 0.46
CA GLN A 214 -22.43 -3.22 -0.42
C GLN A 214 -22.52 -1.87 0.30
N ASN A 215 -22.23 -1.83 1.61
CA ASN A 215 -22.26 -0.60 2.39
C ASN A 215 -20.85 0.00 2.51
N SER A 216 -20.76 1.34 2.39
CA SER A 216 -19.52 2.09 2.59
C SER A 216 -19.35 2.45 4.07
N SER A 217 -19.06 1.44 4.89
CA SER A 217 -18.83 1.58 6.34
C SER A 217 -17.36 1.91 6.66
N PRO A 218 -17.08 2.62 7.78
CA PRO A 218 -15.71 2.76 8.27
C PRO A 218 -15.07 1.40 8.55
N TYR A 219 -13.78 1.26 8.24
CA TYR A 219 -12.96 0.13 8.63
C TYR A 219 -12.80 0.06 10.13
N SER A 220 -13.01 -1.14 10.66
CA SER A 220 -12.74 -1.48 12.06
C SER A 220 -11.25 -1.66 12.36
N GLY A 221 -10.43 -1.87 11.32
CA GLY A 221 -8.98 -2.01 11.40
C GLY A 221 -8.37 -2.36 10.05
N ILE A 222 -7.04 -2.51 10.00
CA ILE A 222 -6.33 -2.72 8.73
C ILE A 222 -6.68 -4.05 8.05
N SER A 223 -6.92 -5.11 8.82
CA SER A 223 -7.37 -6.39 8.25
C SER A 223 -8.75 -6.27 7.60
N ASP A 224 -9.68 -5.47 8.16
CA ASP A 224 -11.00 -5.24 7.56
C ASP A 224 -10.88 -4.58 6.18
N PHE A 225 -9.93 -3.65 6.03
CA PHE A 225 -9.57 -3.09 4.72
C PHE A 225 -9.06 -4.18 3.75
N CYS A 226 -8.10 -5.01 4.18
CA CYS A 226 -7.57 -6.08 3.33
C CYS A 226 -8.68 -7.05 2.87
N LEU A 227 -9.59 -7.42 3.77
CA LEU A 227 -10.68 -8.36 3.51
C LEU A 227 -11.76 -7.79 2.60
N ARG A 228 -11.83 -6.47 2.39
CA ARG A 228 -12.68 -5.90 1.32
C ARG A 228 -12.27 -6.40 -0.07
N CYS A 229 -10.99 -6.73 -0.26
CA CYS A 229 -10.44 -7.22 -1.52
C CYS A 229 -10.16 -8.72 -1.48
N HIS A 230 -9.61 -9.22 -0.39
CA HIS A 230 -9.25 -10.63 -0.19
C HIS A 230 -10.40 -11.44 0.38
N ASN A 231 -11.40 -11.66 -0.48
CA ASN A 231 -12.55 -12.49 -0.17
C ASN A 231 -13.03 -13.20 -1.44
N ARG A 232 -13.79 -14.27 -1.25
CA ARG A 232 -14.32 -15.08 -2.36
C ARG A 232 -15.65 -14.52 -2.88
N ASP A 233 -16.51 -14.10 -1.96
CA ASP A 233 -17.94 -13.98 -2.23
C ASP A 233 -18.40 -12.53 -2.51
N HIS A 234 -17.54 -11.52 -2.31
CA HIS A 234 -17.85 -10.10 -2.49
C HIS A 234 -16.63 -9.25 -2.85
N GLN A 235 -15.92 -9.65 -3.91
CA GLN A 235 -14.74 -8.93 -4.39
C GLN A 235 -15.12 -7.55 -4.94
N GLN A 236 -14.15 -6.62 -4.88
CA GLN A 236 -14.32 -5.30 -5.49
C GLN A 236 -14.37 -5.43 -7.00
N ALA A 237 -15.47 -5.02 -7.63
CA ALA A 237 -15.70 -5.21 -9.06
C ALA A 237 -14.62 -4.56 -9.96
N ALA A 238 -14.00 -3.48 -9.50
CA ALA A 238 -12.90 -2.81 -10.20
C ALA A 238 -11.55 -3.54 -10.06
N TRP A 239 -11.43 -4.43 -9.07
CA TRP A 239 -10.19 -5.07 -8.64
C TRP A 239 -10.42 -6.57 -8.35
N PRO A 240 -10.92 -7.36 -9.32
CA PRO A 240 -11.10 -8.79 -9.09
C PRO A 240 -9.74 -9.44 -8.88
N LEU A 241 -9.64 -10.30 -7.87
CA LEU A 241 -8.52 -11.23 -7.76
C LEU A 241 -8.71 -12.26 -8.90
N GLY A 242 -7.63 -12.57 -9.63
CA GLY A 242 -7.69 -13.32 -10.89
C GLY A 242 -8.32 -14.73 -10.80
N ASP A 243 -8.29 -15.46 -11.91
CA ASP A 243 -8.96 -16.76 -12.17
C ASP A 243 -8.52 -17.96 -11.29
N GLY A 244 -7.93 -17.71 -10.12
CA GLY A 244 -7.58 -18.72 -9.13
C GLY A 244 -8.77 -19.60 -8.77
N ALA A 245 -8.47 -20.80 -8.29
CA ALA A 245 -9.50 -21.70 -7.81
C ALA A 245 -10.24 -21.05 -6.62
N ALA A 246 -11.52 -21.40 -6.41
CA ALA A 246 -12.33 -20.82 -5.35
C ALA A 246 -11.77 -21.08 -3.94
N ASP A 247 -10.88 -22.06 -3.80
CA ASP A 247 -10.15 -22.43 -2.58
C ASP A 247 -8.72 -21.84 -2.52
N ASP A 248 -8.33 -20.99 -3.47
CA ASP A 248 -7.08 -20.24 -3.40
C ASP A 248 -7.07 -19.41 -2.11
N THR A 249 -6.02 -19.59 -1.30
CA THR A 249 -5.89 -18.91 -0.01
C THR A 249 -5.97 -17.39 -0.15
N LEU A 250 -5.47 -16.79 -1.25
CA LEU A 250 -5.55 -15.35 -1.47
C LEU A 250 -6.99 -14.86 -1.68
N ILE A 251 -7.84 -15.73 -2.23
CA ILE A 251 -9.27 -15.46 -2.50
C ILE A 251 -10.09 -15.80 -1.26
N ALA A 252 -9.86 -16.94 -0.62
CA ALA A 252 -10.66 -17.44 0.49
C ALA A 252 -10.14 -17.04 1.89
N ILE A 253 -9.16 -16.12 1.99
CA ILE A 253 -8.51 -15.81 3.28
C ILE A 253 -9.50 -15.31 4.33
N GLU A 254 -10.61 -14.66 3.95
CA GLU A 254 -11.63 -14.23 4.90
C GLU A 254 -12.25 -15.37 5.70
N ASP A 255 -12.48 -16.52 5.04
CA ASP A 255 -12.98 -17.75 5.67
C ASP A 255 -11.98 -18.28 6.69
N ALA A 256 -10.68 -18.13 6.42
CA ALA A 256 -9.66 -18.45 7.40
C ALA A 256 -9.63 -17.39 8.50
N TRP A 257 -9.33 -16.14 8.18
CA TRP A 257 -9.05 -15.07 9.14
C TRP A 257 -10.13 -14.89 10.25
N ASN A 258 -11.40 -15.11 9.92
CA ASN A 258 -12.49 -15.03 10.89
C ASN A 258 -12.52 -16.17 11.91
N TYR A 259 -12.02 -17.35 11.56
CA TYR A 259 -12.07 -18.57 12.37
C TYR A 259 -10.70 -19.00 12.90
N ILE A 260 -9.64 -18.65 12.17
CA ILE A 260 -8.32 -19.23 12.22
C ILE A 260 -7.38 -18.17 12.86
N ASP A 261 -7.32 -16.94 12.37
CA ASP A 261 -6.21 -16.01 12.67
C ASP A 261 -6.28 -15.24 14.01
N LYS A 262 -6.53 -15.97 15.10
CA LYS A 262 -6.04 -15.63 16.44
C LYS A 262 -4.73 -16.41 16.63
N HIS A 263 -3.85 -15.99 17.55
CA HIS A 263 -2.75 -16.83 18.05
C HIS A 263 -3.30 -18.08 18.79
N GLY A 264 -4.06 -18.93 18.10
CA GLY A 264 -4.88 -20.02 18.62
C GLY A 264 -6.26 -19.60 19.14
N VAL A 265 -7.19 -20.56 19.18
CA VAL A 265 -8.28 -20.59 20.18
C VAL A 265 -7.70 -21.02 21.53
N LEU A 266 -8.26 -20.50 22.63
CA LEU A 266 -8.03 -20.64 24.09
C LEU A 266 -7.17 -21.77 24.71
N GLU A 267 -6.84 -22.87 24.02
CA GLU A 267 -6.09 -24.01 24.57
C GLU A 267 -4.57 -23.99 24.25
N GLY A 268 -4.10 -23.02 23.48
CA GLY A 268 -2.68 -22.65 23.43
C GLY A 268 -2.31 -21.82 24.65
N LEU A 269 -2.36 -22.39 25.86
CA LEU A 269 -2.09 -21.68 27.12
C LEU A 269 -0.62 -21.23 27.29
N GLY A 270 0.20 -21.31 26.23
CA GLY A 270 1.65 -21.08 26.33
C GLY A 270 2.35 -22.07 27.26
N THR A 271 1.81 -23.29 27.41
CA THR A 271 2.32 -24.28 28.37
C THR A 271 3.15 -25.40 27.71
N ARG A 272 3.38 -25.34 26.40
CA ARG A 272 4.16 -26.35 25.67
C ARG A 272 5.65 -26.01 25.65
N ILE A 273 6.48 -26.99 25.28
CA ILE A 273 7.95 -26.87 25.30
C ILE A 273 8.51 -25.79 24.36
N TYR A 274 7.72 -25.34 23.38
CA TYR A 274 8.08 -24.30 22.41
C TYR A 274 7.27 -23.01 22.62
N ALA A 275 6.59 -22.90 23.75
CA ALA A 275 5.79 -21.73 24.06
C ALA A 275 6.65 -20.51 24.34
N GLY A 276 6.10 -19.34 24.01
CA GLY A 276 6.67 -18.04 24.31
C GLY A 276 6.48 -17.05 23.17
N LEU A 277 6.04 -15.84 23.54
CA LEU A 277 5.82 -14.72 22.64
C LEU A 277 6.61 -13.53 23.13
N ARG A 278 7.10 -12.71 22.20
CA ARG A 278 7.73 -11.44 22.55
C ARG A 278 6.70 -10.47 23.11
N ASN A 279 7.20 -9.59 23.99
CA ASN A 279 6.42 -8.52 24.57
C ASN A 279 5.64 -7.75 23.49
N GLY A 280 4.34 -7.58 23.74
CA GLY A 280 3.39 -6.98 22.80
C GLY A 280 2.39 -7.99 22.24
N TYR A 281 2.84 -9.22 22.01
CA TYR A 281 1.99 -10.33 21.58
C TYR A 281 1.62 -11.22 22.76
N VAL A 282 0.36 -11.67 22.80
CA VAL A 282 -0.12 -12.67 23.74
C VAL A 282 -0.91 -13.75 23.00
N TYR A 283 -1.01 -14.92 23.61
CA TYR A 283 -1.86 -15.99 23.10
C TYR A 283 -3.32 -15.52 23.09
N GLY A 284 -4.01 -15.78 21.98
CA GLY A 284 -5.35 -15.24 21.73
C GLY A 284 -5.39 -13.81 21.18
N SER A 285 -4.25 -13.10 21.05
CA SER A 285 -4.21 -11.88 20.24
C SER A 285 -4.61 -12.19 18.80
N ARG A 286 -5.39 -11.30 18.19
CA ARG A 286 -5.63 -11.33 16.74
C ARG A 286 -4.44 -10.70 16.03
N VAL A 287 -3.89 -11.43 15.06
CA VAL A 287 -2.80 -10.95 14.23
C VAL A 287 -3.40 -10.14 13.07
N ALA A 288 -2.83 -8.98 12.79
CA ALA A 288 -3.26 -8.20 11.64
C ALA A 288 -2.65 -8.77 10.35
N CYS A 289 -3.31 -8.63 9.20
CA CYS A 289 -2.72 -9.07 7.93
C CYS A 289 -1.34 -8.41 7.69
N THR A 290 -1.22 -7.15 8.10
CA THR A 290 0.01 -6.36 7.99
C THR A 290 1.09 -6.74 9.00
N ASP A 291 0.82 -7.64 9.95
CA ASP A 291 1.88 -8.13 10.82
C ASP A 291 2.86 -9.01 10.04
N CYS A 292 2.37 -9.70 9.00
CA CYS A 292 3.15 -10.59 8.15
C CYS A 292 3.28 -10.07 6.70
N HIS A 293 2.31 -9.30 6.20
CA HIS A 293 2.29 -8.86 4.80
C HIS A 293 2.55 -7.35 4.63
N ALA A 294 3.44 -6.98 3.71
CA ALA A 294 3.78 -5.60 3.40
C ALA A 294 2.74 -4.96 2.46
N MET A 295 2.16 -3.84 2.88
CA MET A 295 1.20 -3.09 2.05
C MET A 295 1.87 -2.40 0.86
N HIS A 296 3.04 -1.78 1.09
CA HIS A 296 3.74 -0.98 0.08
C HIS A 296 4.79 -1.76 -0.71
N GLY A 297 5.00 -3.03 -0.40
CA GLY A 297 5.96 -3.89 -1.11
C GLY A 297 7.09 -4.40 -0.24
N THR A 298 7.84 -5.36 -0.78
CA THR A 298 8.92 -6.10 -0.13
C THR A 298 9.79 -6.81 -1.20
N ASP A 299 10.95 -7.32 -0.79
CA ASP A 299 11.76 -8.24 -1.61
C ASP A 299 11.37 -9.71 -1.41
N ASN A 300 10.52 -10.02 -0.41
CA ASN A 300 10.03 -11.37 -0.21
C ASN A 300 8.79 -11.66 -1.06
N ALA A 301 8.73 -12.86 -1.63
CA ALA A 301 7.55 -13.34 -2.34
C ALA A 301 6.30 -13.34 -1.43
N LYS A 302 5.11 -13.36 -2.05
CA LYS A 302 3.79 -13.32 -1.36
C LYS A 302 3.61 -12.10 -0.45
N LEU A 303 4.34 -11.03 -0.76
CA LEU A 303 4.34 -9.78 -0.03
C LEU A 303 4.66 -9.95 1.47
N ILE A 304 5.48 -10.92 1.85
CA ILE A 304 5.91 -11.04 3.26
C ILE A 304 6.79 -9.85 3.65
N ILE A 305 6.57 -9.25 4.82
CA ILE A 305 7.37 -8.10 5.27
C ILE A 305 8.87 -8.39 5.17
N GLY A 306 9.63 -7.42 4.63
CA GLY A 306 11.09 -7.50 4.59
C GLY A 306 11.72 -7.04 5.89
N ARG A 307 10.98 -6.30 6.72
CA ARG A 307 11.48 -5.68 7.95
C ARG A 307 10.41 -5.57 9.03
N SER A 308 10.81 -5.70 10.29
CA SER A 308 9.91 -5.62 11.44
C SER A 308 9.22 -4.27 11.61
N ASP A 309 9.76 -3.17 11.07
CA ASP A 309 9.11 -1.85 11.08
C ASP A 309 7.99 -1.71 10.04
N THR A 310 7.91 -2.62 9.07
CA THR A 310 6.88 -2.66 8.04
C THR A 310 5.71 -3.61 8.36
N GLY A 311 5.81 -4.34 9.46
CA GLY A 311 4.73 -5.15 10.03
C GLY A 311 4.88 -5.34 11.52
N ALA A 312 4.63 -6.55 12.03
CA ALA A 312 4.68 -6.90 13.46
C ALA A 312 4.17 -5.78 14.40
N SER A 313 2.94 -5.31 14.16
CA SER A 313 2.30 -4.09 14.72
C SER A 313 2.51 -3.92 16.22
N LEU A 314 2.43 -5.02 16.97
CA LEU A 314 2.39 -5.00 18.43
C LEU A 314 3.76 -5.04 19.11
N LEU A 315 4.86 -5.19 18.36
CA LEU A 315 6.20 -5.17 18.96
C LEU A 315 6.48 -3.83 19.65
N ASP A 316 7.25 -3.90 20.73
CA ASP A 316 7.63 -2.72 21.49
C ASP A 316 8.44 -1.70 20.66
N GLN A 317 8.55 -0.48 21.19
CA GLN A 317 9.23 0.61 20.50
C GLN A 317 10.72 0.35 20.29
N ALA A 318 11.35 -0.53 21.08
CA ALA A 318 12.76 -0.87 20.88
C ALA A 318 12.96 -1.67 19.58
N PHE A 319 12.04 -2.60 19.26
CA PHE A 319 12.00 -3.29 17.96
C PHE A 319 11.71 -2.34 16.80
N ARG A 320 10.92 -1.29 17.03
CA ARG A 320 10.66 -0.24 16.02
C ARG A 320 11.86 0.65 15.76
N ASN A 321 12.59 1.00 16.81
CA ASN A 321 13.75 1.87 16.71
C ASN A 321 14.99 1.15 16.16
N ARG A 322 15.01 -0.18 16.23
CA ARG A 322 16.02 -1.04 15.60
C ARG A 322 15.31 -2.15 14.82
N PRO A 323 14.85 -1.86 13.60
CA PRO A 323 14.13 -2.83 12.80
C PRO A 323 15.02 -4.04 12.46
N TYR A 324 14.41 -5.23 12.50
CA TYR A 324 15.05 -6.49 12.13
C TYR A 324 14.67 -6.85 10.71
N GLU A 325 15.66 -7.28 9.93
CA GLU A 325 15.44 -7.77 8.58
C GLU A 325 14.75 -9.14 8.59
N VAL A 326 13.98 -9.40 7.55
CA VAL A 326 13.29 -10.66 7.30
C VAL A 326 13.54 -11.03 5.85
N VAL A 327 14.22 -12.15 5.65
CA VAL A 327 14.48 -12.73 4.33
C VAL A 327 13.85 -14.12 4.31
N VAL A 328 13.00 -14.37 3.32
CA VAL A 328 12.38 -15.68 3.10
C VAL A 328 13.00 -16.33 1.88
N THR A 329 13.77 -17.38 2.09
CA THR A 329 14.41 -18.18 1.03
C THR A 329 13.99 -19.63 1.14
N GLU A 330 13.59 -20.24 0.02
CA GLU A 330 13.27 -21.68 -0.03
C GLU A 330 12.21 -22.13 1.00
N GLY A 331 11.30 -21.23 1.39
CA GLY A 331 10.27 -21.49 2.39
C GLY A 331 10.73 -21.34 3.84
N ASP A 332 11.96 -20.92 4.11
CA ASP A 332 12.40 -20.60 5.48
C ASP A 332 11.70 -19.33 5.98
N TYR A 333 10.81 -19.52 6.96
CA TYR A 333 10.07 -18.44 7.61
C TYR A 333 10.62 -18.09 9.00
N SER A 334 11.75 -18.69 9.42
CA SER A 334 12.25 -18.54 10.78
C SER A 334 12.51 -17.08 11.18
N GLN A 335 13.06 -16.25 10.28
CA GLN A 335 13.29 -14.82 10.50
C GLN A 335 11.98 -14.01 10.67
N LEU A 336 10.90 -14.42 10.01
CA LEU A 336 9.58 -13.82 10.17
C LEU A 336 8.96 -14.24 11.50
N CYS A 337 8.92 -15.55 11.78
CA CYS A 337 8.26 -16.10 12.95
C CYS A 337 8.91 -15.60 14.26
N VAL A 338 10.25 -15.53 14.30
CA VAL A 338 10.99 -15.10 15.49
C VAL A 338 10.78 -13.62 15.84
N LEU A 339 10.18 -12.82 14.93
CA LEU A 339 9.78 -11.45 15.26
C LEU A 339 8.78 -11.44 16.41
N CYS A 340 7.83 -12.38 16.41
CA CYS A 340 6.76 -12.46 17.42
C CYS A 340 7.00 -13.59 18.42
N HIS A 341 7.70 -14.65 18.02
CA HIS A 341 7.98 -15.81 18.87
C HIS A 341 9.30 -15.68 19.62
N ALA A 342 9.26 -16.06 20.90
CA ALA A 342 10.44 -16.16 21.74
C ALA A 342 10.20 -17.20 22.83
N MET A 343 10.74 -18.41 22.66
CA MET A 343 10.59 -19.49 23.64
C MET A 343 10.90 -19.06 25.08
N ASP A 344 9.96 -19.32 25.98
CA ASP A 344 10.11 -19.09 27.42
C ASP A 344 11.14 -20.04 28.03
N SER A 345 11.20 -21.26 27.51
CA SER A 345 12.17 -22.29 27.88
C SER A 345 12.94 -22.73 26.65
N ILE A 346 14.24 -22.44 26.61
CA ILE A 346 15.10 -22.83 25.50
C ILE A 346 15.16 -24.36 25.40
N SER A 347 14.68 -24.89 24.28
CA SER A 347 14.79 -26.29 23.88
C SER A 347 15.24 -26.37 22.42
N ASP A 348 15.87 -27.47 22.05
CA ASP A 348 16.35 -27.73 20.68
C ASP A 348 17.16 -26.55 20.13
N GLN A 349 16.69 -25.95 19.04
CA GLN A 349 17.34 -24.82 18.37
C GLN A 349 16.85 -23.45 18.89
N GLY A 350 16.11 -23.40 20.00
CA GLY A 350 15.55 -22.16 20.54
C GLY A 350 16.55 -21.06 20.87
N ALA A 351 17.84 -21.39 21.04
CA ALA A 351 18.92 -20.43 21.24
C ALA A 351 19.70 -20.08 19.95
N GLU A 352 19.41 -20.74 18.84
CA GLU A 352 20.06 -20.48 17.55
C GLU A 352 19.54 -19.18 16.95
N ASP A 353 20.45 -18.38 16.39
CA ASP A 353 20.11 -17.18 15.64
C ASP A 353 19.46 -17.59 14.31
N THR A 354 18.31 -17.00 14.01
CA THR A 354 17.58 -17.18 12.74
C THR A 354 18.21 -16.46 11.55
N GLY A 355 19.29 -15.71 11.78
CA GLY A 355 20.03 -14.98 10.76
C GLY A 355 19.72 -13.49 10.71
N ASN A 356 18.77 -13.02 11.53
CA ASN A 356 18.51 -11.59 11.72
C ASN A 356 18.93 -11.07 13.11
N GLY A 357 19.62 -11.89 13.91
CA GLY A 357 20.06 -11.54 15.26
C GLY A 357 19.03 -11.85 16.35
N LEU A 358 17.93 -12.54 16.00
CA LEU A 358 16.91 -13.00 16.93
C LEU A 358 16.92 -14.53 17.03
N ALA A 359 16.60 -15.01 18.24
CA ALA A 359 16.43 -16.42 18.57
C ALA A 359 15.10 -16.64 19.33
N GLY A 360 14.69 -17.89 19.45
CA GLY A 360 13.49 -18.28 20.20
C GLY A 360 12.45 -19.06 19.39
N VAL A 361 12.85 -19.68 18.28
CA VAL A 361 12.06 -20.64 17.50
C VAL A 361 12.83 -21.97 17.36
N HIS A 362 12.14 -23.09 17.12
CA HIS A 362 12.81 -24.35 16.75
C HIS A 362 12.86 -24.48 15.23
N ALA A 363 13.63 -25.45 14.74
CA ALA A 363 13.74 -25.75 13.32
C ALA A 363 14.21 -24.53 12.50
N THR A 364 15.18 -23.77 13.04
CA THR A 364 15.77 -22.61 12.37
C THR A 364 16.31 -23.00 10.99
N GLY A 365 16.00 -22.22 9.96
CA GLY A 365 16.37 -22.55 8.58
C GLY A 365 15.40 -23.46 7.83
N SER A 366 14.16 -23.65 8.33
CA SER A 366 13.19 -24.56 7.75
C SER A 366 11.81 -23.94 7.51
N ASP A 367 10.99 -24.63 6.73
CA ASP A 367 9.61 -24.23 6.47
C ASP A 367 8.72 -24.52 7.68
N CYS A 368 8.47 -23.48 8.48
CA CYS A 368 7.59 -23.53 9.63
C CYS A 368 6.17 -23.96 9.25
N LEU A 369 5.71 -23.68 8.02
CA LEU A 369 4.36 -23.98 7.56
C LEU A 369 4.10 -25.47 7.37
N ALA A 370 5.15 -26.29 7.31
CA ALA A 370 5.01 -27.75 7.29
C ALA A 370 4.39 -28.31 8.58
N CYS A 371 4.54 -27.59 9.69
CA CYS A 371 4.07 -28.01 11.02
C CYS A 371 3.12 -26.99 11.66
N HIS A 372 3.16 -25.73 11.23
CA HIS A 372 2.43 -24.62 11.84
C HIS A 372 1.64 -23.85 10.80
N SER A 373 0.33 -23.91 10.89
CA SER A 373 -0.55 -22.95 10.22
C SER A 373 -1.20 -22.06 11.25
N HIS A 374 -0.98 -20.75 11.14
CA HIS A 374 -1.70 -19.78 11.98
C HIS A 374 -3.18 -20.09 11.90
N GLY A 375 -3.76 -20.41 13.06
CA GLY A 375 -5.19 -20.58 13.27
C GLY A 375 -5.83 -21.94 13.08
N GLU A 376 -5.04 -23.01 13.06
CA GLU A 376 -5.60 -24.30 13.42
C GLU A 376 -6.01 -24.31 14.89
N ALA A 377 -7.16 -24.94 15.20
CA ALA A 377 -7.66 -25.06 16.57
C ALA A 377 -6.70 -25.81 17.51
N VAL A 378 -5.78 -26.62 16.95
CA VAL A 378 -4.77 -27.38 17.68
C VAL A 378 -3.46 -27.34 16.90
N GLN A 379 -2.67 -26.28 17.07
CA GLN A 379 -1.28 -26.33 16.62
C GLN A 379 -0.47 -27.20 17.60
N ALA A 380 0.08 -28.28 17.08
CA ALA A 380 0.92 -29.18 17.85
C ALA A 380 2.28 -28.51 18.12
N GLY A 381 2.39 -27.78 19.24
CA GLY A 381 3.70 -27.30 19.74
C GLY A 381 3.93 -25.81 19.68
N MET A 382 2.92 -25.00 20.01
CA MET A 382 3.14 -23.62 20.50
C MET A 382 2.65 -23.46 21.93
#